data_AF-A0A929QUB9-F1
#
_entry.id   AF-A0A929QUB9-F1
#
_cell.length_a   1.000
_cell.length_b   1.000
_cell.length_c   1.000
_cell.angle_alpha   90.00
_cell.angle_beta   90.00
_cell.angle_gamma   90.00
#
_symmetry.space_group_name_H-M   'P 1'
#
loop_
_entity.id
_entity.type
_entity.pdbx_description
1 polymer ?
#
loop_
_entity_poly.entity_id
_entity_poly.type
_entity_poly.pdbx_seq_one_letter_code
_entity_poly.pdbx_strand_id
1 'polypeptide(L)'
;IQISYQYDHERLYEALKRRGMTERALAEKIYCSPATVSRIFNGCGRLSIETIIMVCLALELTVEEQLEIFYFSCMGILRHLGVSMGDTQDIKFDI
;
A
#
# COMPACT_ATOMS: atom_id res chain seq x y z
N ILE A 1 -11.60 -17.10 7.52
CA ILE A 1 -10.23 -16.84 7.03
C ILE A 1 -9.88 -15.43 7.45
N GLN A 2 -8.88 -15.24 8.33
CA GLN A 2 -8.44 -13.90 8.69
C GLN A 2 -7.37 -13.48 7.68
N ILE A 3 -7.80 -12.89 6.55
CA ILE A 3 -6.88 -12.36 5.55
C ILE A 3 -6.17 -11.17 6.19
N SER A 4 -4.90 -11.32 6.54
CA SER A 4 -4.05 -10.19 6.92
C SER A 4 -3.71 -9.43 5.64
N TYR A 5 -4.39 -8.31 5.41
CA TYR A 5 -4.03 -7.40 4.33
C TYR A 5 -2.62 -6.86 4.59
N GLN A 6 -1.68 -7.28 3.75
CA GLN A 6 -0.31 -6.80 3.73
C GLN A 6 -0.16 -5.84 2.54
N TYR A 7 0.35 -4.65 2.81
CA TYR A 7 0.65 -3.66 1.79
C TYR A 7 2.14 -3.33 1.87
N ASP A 8 2.69 -2.87 0.75
CA ASP A 8 4.07 -2.44 0.67
C ASP A 8 4.22 -1.01 1.22
N HIS A 9 4.61 -0.91 2.50
CA HIS A 9 4.80 0.35 3.20
C HIS A 9 6.02 1.14 2.69
N GLU A 10 7.07 0.46 2.20
CA GLU A 10 8.24 1.11 1.61
C GLU A 10 7.85 1.78 0.29
N ARG A 11 7.15 1.06 -0.58
CA ARG A 11 6.66 1.60 -1.85
C ARG A 11 5.67 2.74 -1.65
N LEU A 12 4.80 2.66 -0.65
CA LEU A 12 3.91 3.76 -0.27
C LEU A 12 4.71 4.99 0.25
N TYR A 13 5.80 4.77 1.00
CA TYR A 13 6.68 5.86 1.46
C TYR A 13 7.49 6.50 0.32
N GLU A 14 7.95 5.72 -0.65
CA GLU A 14 8.55 6.26 -1.88
C GLU A 14 7.56 7.09 -2.69
N ALA A 15 6.29 6.66 -2.73
CA ALA A 15 5.24 7.42 -3.39
C ALA A 15 5.02 8.79 -2.73
N LEU A 16 5.04 8.86 -1.39
CA LEU A 16 5.00 10.11 -0.62
C LEU A 16 6.18 11.03 -1.00
N LYS A 17 7.41 10.50 -1.02
CA LYS A 17 8.62 11.25 -1.34
C LYS A 17 8.62 11.82 -2.75
N ARG A 18 8.18 11.03 -3.75
CA ARG A 18 8.05 11.48 -5.16
C ARG A 18 7.11 12.67 -5.32
N ARG A 19 6.19 12.87 -4.38
CA ARG A 19 5.22 13.97 -4.36
C ARG A 19 5.68 15.17 -3.54
N GLY A 20 6.91 15.13 -3.00
CA GLY A 20 7.46 16.21 -2.16
C GLY A 20 6.65 16.43 -0.87
N MET A 21 5.87 15.45 -0.44
CA MET A 21 4.99 15.57 0.72
C MET A 21 5.70 15.03 1.97
N THR A 22 5.48 15.67 3.11
CA THR A 22 5.97 15.17 4.40
C THR A 22 4.91 14.29 5.08
N GLU A 23 5.32 13.41 5.99
CA GLU A 23 4.36 12.62 6.80
C GLU A 23 3.36 13.50 7.54
N ARG A 24 3.82 14.66 8.04
CA ARG A 24 2.96 15.64 8.69
C ARG A 24 1.92 16.21 7.72
N ALA A 25 2.35 16.62 6.52
CA ALA A 25 1.43 17.14 5.51
C ALA A 25 0.40 16.09 5.07
N LEU A 26 0.81 14.82 4.98
CA LEU A 26 -0.12 13.72 4.75
C LEU A 26 -1.11 13.56 5.91
N ALA A 27 -0.63 13.59 7.16
CA ALA A 27 -1.48 13.47 8.35
C ALA A 27 -2.55 14.57 8.38
N GLU A 28 -2.16 15.80 8.05
CA GLU A 28 -3.07 16.94 7.90
C GLU A 28 -4.06 16.71 6.75
N LYS A 29 -3.61 16.21 5.59
CA LYS A 29 -4.45 15.95 4.40
C LYS A 29 -5.52 14.88 4.64
N ILE A 30 -5.22 13.84 5.43
CA ILE A 30 -6.16 12.74 5.75
C ILE A 30 -6.80 12.85 7.14
N TYR A 31 -6.64 14.00 7.81
CA TYR A 31 -7.24 14.29 9.11
C TYR A 31 -6.92 13.24 10.19
N CYS A 32 -5.66 12.78 10.26
CA CYS A 32 -5.22 11.82 11.26
C CYS A 32 -4.03 12.32 12.08
N SER A 33 -3.70 11.60 13.15
CA SER A 33 -2.51 11.93 13.95
C SER A 33 -1.22 11.62 13.18
N PRO A 34 -0.13 12.37 13.40
CA PRO A 34 1.19 12.02 12.87
C PRO A 34 1.66 10.62 13.30
N ALA A 35 1.27 10.18 14.50
CA ALA A 35 1.57 8.82 14.96
C ALA A 35 0.89 7.75 14.11
N THR A 36 -0.32 8.02 13.59
CA THR A 36 -1.02 7.14 12.65
C THR A 36 -0.22 7.01 11.35
N VAL A 37 0.23 8.12 10.78
CA VAL A 37 1.05 8.11 9.56
C VAL A 37 2.37 7.38 9.76
N SER A 38 3.06 7.65 10.87
CA SER A 38 4.29 6.93 11.22
C SER A 38 4.06 5.42 11.35
N ARG A 39 2.92 4.98 11.89
CA ARG A 39 2.58 3.55 11.95
C ARG A 39 2.34 2.93 10.57
N ILE A 40 1.77 3.69 9.64
CA ILE A 40 1.58 3.27 8.25
C ILE A 40 2.95 3.03 7.62
N PHE A 41 3.84 4.02 7.63
CA PHE A 41 5.13 3.89 6.95
C PHE A 41 6.14 2.99 7.66
N ASN A 42 5.92 2.62 8.93
CA ASN A 42 6.73 1.61 9.63
C ASN A 42 6.14 0.19 9.58
N GLY A 43 5.06 -0.05 8.82
CA GLY A 43 4.40 -1.36 8.76
C GLY A 43 3.83 -1.84 10.11
N CYS A 44 3.57 -0.91 11.03
CA CYS A 44 3.30 -1.21 12.44
C CYS A 44 1.80 -1.43 12.71
N GLY A 45 1.45 -2.71 12.84
CA GLY A 45 0.14 -3.20 13.26
C GLY A 45 -0.82 -3.46 12.09
N ARG A 46 -2.01 -3.97 12.42
CA ARG A 46 -3.07 -4.22 11.43
C ARG A 46 -3.78 -2.90 11.13
N LEU A 47 -3.58 -2.39 9.92
CA LEU A 47 -4.34 -1.25 9.39
C LEU A 47 -5.53 -1.76 8.59
N SER A 48 -6.61 -0.98 8.57
CA SER A 48 -7.72 -1.29 7.67
C SER A 48 -7.33 -0.96 6.23
N ILE A 49 -7.93 -1.67 5.28
CA ILE A 49 -7.81 -1.36 3.85
C ILE A 49 -8.23 0.08 3.59
N GLU A 50 -9.30 0.53 4.24
CA GLU A 50 -9.81 1.90 4.13
C GLU A 50 -8.74 2.94 4.45
N THR A 51 -7.97 2.75 5.53
CA THR A 51 -6.86 3.67 5.85
C THR A 51 -5.82 3.71 4.74
N ILE A 52 -5.43 2.56 4.18
CA ILE A 52 -4.43 2.51 3.11
C ILE A 52 -4.98 3.17 1.84
N ILE A 53 -6.25 2.92 1.50
CA ILE A 53 -6.93 3.58 0.36
C ILE A 53 -6.96 5.09 0.56
N MET A 54 -7.29 5.58 1.77
CA MET A 54 -7.26 7.02 2.05
C MET A 54 -5.87 7.63 1.81
N VAL A 55 -4.80 6.93 2.20
CA VAL A 55 -3.44 7.38 1.88
C VAL A 55 -3.21 7.38 0.37
N CYS A 56 -3.58 6.30 -0.34
CA CYS A 56 -3.42 6.23 -1.79
C CYS A 56 -4.14 7.39 -2.51
N LEU A 57 -5.36 7.71 -2.09
CA LEU A 57 -6.13 8.83 -2.65
C LEU A 57 -5.53 10.18 -2.29
N ALA A 58 -5.06 10.36 -1.05
CA ALA A 58 -4.41 11.60 -0.62
C ALA A 58 -3.07 11.85 -1.32
N LEU A 59 -2.38 10.77 -1.68
CA LEU A 59 -1.21 10.83 -2.54
C LEU A 59 -1.57 10.92 -4.02
N GLU A 60 -2.83 10.80 -4.44
CA GLU A 60 -3.18 10.82 -5.86
C GLU A 60 -2.40 9.73 -6.63
N LEU A 61 -2.38 8.51 -6.07
CA LEU A 61 -1.78 7.35 -6.72
C LEU A 61 -2.63 6.91 -7.91
N THR A 62 -1.99 6.54 -9.01
CA THR A 62 -2.69 5.90 -10.14
C THR A 62 -3.21 4.52 -9.74
N VAL A 63 -4.10 3.95 -10.56
CA VAL A 63 -4.60 2.59 -10.31
C VAL A 63 -3.46 1.57 -10.33
N GLU A 64 -2.49 1.76 -11.23
CA GLU A 64 -1.29 0.93 -11.34
C GLU A 64 -0.46 0.99 -10.06
N GLU A 65 -0.15 2.19 -9.56
CA GLU A 65 0.59 2.36 -8.30
C GLU A 65 -0.17 1.74 -7.10
N GLN A 66 -1.49 1.83 -7.08
CA GLN A 66 -2.31 1.19 -6.04
C GLN A 66 -2.22 -0.33 -6.10
N LEU A 67 -2.35 -0.92 -7.30
CA LEU A 67 -2.23 -2.37 -7.50
C LEU A 67 -0.87 -2.88 -7.05
N GLU A 68 0.19 -2.14 -7.33
CA GLU A 68 1.53 -2.44 -6.88
C GLU A 68 1.66 -2.47 -5.35
N ILE A 69 1.04 -1.53 -4.64
CA ILE A 69 1.05 -1.47 -3.17
C ILE A 69 0.29 -2.64 -2.56
N PHE A 70 -0.79 -3.09 -3.20
CA PHE A 70 -1.61 -4.22 -2.74
C PHE A 70 -1.20 -5.56 -3.36
N TYR A 71 -0.18 -5.61 -4.22
CA TYR A 71 0.18 -6.78 -5.00
C TYR A 71 0.35 -8.03 -4.14
N PHE A 72 1.12 -7.93 -3.05
CA PHE A 72 1.34 -9.06 -2.14
C PHE A 72 0.05 -9.52 -1.44
N SER A 73 -0.88 -8.61 -1.11
CA SER A 73 -2.21 -9.00 -0.63
C SER A 73 -2.99 -9.77 -1.68
N CYS A 74 -3.01 -9.29 -2.92
CA CYS A 74 -3.69 -9.96 -4.04
C CYS A 74 -3.11 -11.35 -4.29
N MET A 75 -1.79 -11.49 -4.29
CA MET A 75 -1.10 -12.77 -4.43
C MET A 75 -1.39 -13.73 -3.27
N GLY A 76 -1.40 -13.23 -2.04
CA GLY A 76 -1.76 -14.00 -0.85
C GLY A 76 -3.19 -14.55 -0.92
N ILE A 77 -4.15 -13.73 -1.36
CA ILE A 77 -5.55 -14.14 -1.57
C ILE A 77 -5.64 -15.20 -2.66
N LEU A 78 -4.99 -14.99 -3.80
CA LEU A 78 -5.06 -15.92 -4.93
C LEU A 78 -4.45 -17.28 -4.59
N ARG A 79 -3.31 -17.30 -3.90
CA ARG A 79 -2.73 -18.53 -3.34
C ARG A 79 -3.69 -19.21 -2.36
N HIS A 80 -4.35 -18.46 -1.48
CA HIS A 80 -5.31 -19.01 -0.53
C HIS A 80 -6.53 -19.63 -1.23
N LEU A 81 -6.97 -19.05 -2.36
CA LEU A 81 -8.04 -19.57 -3.19
C LEU A 81 -7.62 -20.75 -4.08
N GLY A 82 -6.37 -21.21 -3.98
CA GLY A 82 -5.84 -22.29 -4.81
C GLY A 82 -5.62 -21.89 -6.27
N VAL A 83 -5.60 -20.58 -6.57
CA VAL A 83 -5.29 -20.07 -7.90
C VAL A 83 -3.79 -20.19 -8.12
N SER A 84 -3.39 -21.13 -8.96
CA SER A 84 -2.02 -21.27 -9.43
C SER A 84 -1.75 -20.19 -10.48
N MET A 85 -1.03 -19.14 -10.11
CA MET A 85 -0.32 -18.34 -11.10
C MET A 85 0.86 -19.19 -11.56
N GLY A 86 0.74 -19.83 -12.73
CA GLY A 86 1.91 -20.46 -13.38
C GLY A 86 3.05 -19.46 -13.49
N ASP A 87 4.30 -19.94 -13.57
CA ASP A 87 5.57 -19.20 -13.49
C ASP A 87 5.53 -17.79 -14.12
N THR A 88 4.95 -16.81 -13.41
CA THR A 88 5.08 -15.40 -13.72
C THR A 88 6.44 -14.98 -13.20
N GLN A 89 7.46 -15.37 -13.96
CA GLN A 89 8.76 -14.71 -13.94
C GLN A 89 8.50 -13.23 -14.15
N ASP A 90 8.90 -12.43 -13.17
CA ASP A 90 9.19 -11.01 -13.27
C ASP A 90 8.37 -10.25 -14.31
N ILE A 91 7.10 -9.96 -14.00
CA ILE A 91 6.44 -8.82 -14.63
C ILE A 91 7.15 -7.58 -14.08
N LYS A 92 8.30 -7.25 -14.68
CA LYS A 92 8.87 -5.92 -14.59
C LYS A 92 7.87 -5.00 -15.28
N PHE A 93 7.30 -4.08 -14.52
CA PHE A 93 6.71 -2.89 -15.10
C PHE A 93 7.87 -2.11 -15.72
N ASP A 94 8.09 -2.29 -17.03
CA ASP A 94 9.09 -1.56 -17.79
C ASP A 94 8.71 -0.07 -17.81
N ILE A 95 9.60 0.79 -17.30
CA ILE A 95 9.56 2.25 -17.36
C ILE A 95 10.54 2.72 -18.43
#